data_AF-A0A2V1DXA9-F1
#
_entry.id   AF-A0A2V1DXA9-F1
#
_cell.length_a   1.000
_cell.length_b   1.000
_cell.length_c   1.000
_cell.angle_alpha   90.00
_cell.angle_beta   90.00
_cell.angle_gamma   90.00
#
_symmetry.space_group_name_H-M   'P 1'
#
loop_
_entity.id
_entity.type
_entity.pdbx_description
1 polymer ?
#
loop_
_entity_poly.entity_id
_entity_poly.type
_entity_poly.pdbx_seq_one_letter_code
_entity_poly.pdbx_strand_id
1 'polypeptide(L)'
;MPRIPLMCYEFLPREPITEVVNPPLGMVHINYYEEQRYENYLNEERRYDIYLNDIVDKHIESFIQNWCNEEDQEFQKKLFCLLIQVKPKTDDEAKLLKEAVRLVVSTYIMSSSFFWVRDSSEIRSFAPPITPFEFPHAHFAARQAKYFFARLQRCILGTVLNKLQRIFLSSKGYNYWLAAFVAILCLAMANEEEQKATYIQTSKVETEILNVETFSFSEDPARAANVACRDIDERMELIFQIFRWKYNKRWNPLKDSDRDWAGEFGFGDENSQIIRKISQLVNENVAFLRLKQEVTVEKANVTHLTSHLVARFLLSFWLPQ
;
A
#
# COMPACT_ATOMS: atom_id res chain seq x y z
N MET A 1 -32.71 -3.75 14.00
CA MET A 1 -31.71 -3.87 12.92
C MET A 1 -31.19 -5.31 12.92
N PRO A 2 -31.34 -6.07 11.82
CA PRO A 2 -30.95 -7.47 11.79
C PRO A 2 -29.42 -7.59 11.74
N ARG A 3 -28.87 -8.50 12.56
CA ARG A 3 -27.44 -8.82 12.63
C ARG A 3 -27.12 -9.85 11.54
N ILE A 4 -26.17 -9.53 10.67
CA ILE A 4 -25.62 -10.45 9.67
C ILE A 4 -24.48 -11.25 10.33
N PRO A 5 -24.47 -12.60 10.28
CA PRO A 5 -23.36 -13.38 10.77
C PRO A 5 -22.22 -13.42 9.73
N LEU A 6 -21.00 -13.11 10.18
CA LEU A 6 -19.76 -13.33 9.42
C LEU A 6 -19.34 -14.79 9.59
N MET A 7 -19.55 -15.60 8.56
CA MET A 7 -18.94 -16.92 8.41
C MET A 7 -17.79 -16.80 7.41
N CYS A 8 -16.56 -16.80 7.90
CA CYS A 8 -15.37 -16.90 7.06
C CYS A 8 -15.19 -18.37 6.66
N TYR A 9 -15.40 -18.69 5.38
CA TYR A 9 -15.00 -19.97 4.80
C TYR A 9 -13.52 -19.86 4.39
N GLU A 10 -12.64 -20.62 5.05
CA GLU A 10 -11.31 -20.92 4.52
C GLU A 10 -11.43 -22.00 3.44
N PHE A 11 -11.21 -21.62 2.19
CA PHE A 11 -11.05 -22.56 1.08
C PHE A 11 -9.59 -23.01 1.02
N LEU A 12 -9.29 -24.20 1.56
CA LEU A 12 -8.11 -24.96 1.19
C LEU A 12 -8.45 -25.84 -0.04
N PRO A 13 -7.59 -25.91 -1.07
CA PRO A 13 -7.83 -26.82 -2.19
C PRO A 13 -7.75 -28.28 -1.71
N ARG A 14 -8.79 -29.05 -2.01
CA ARG A 14 -8.81 -30.51 -1.87
C ARG A 14 -8.19 -31.12 -3.13
N GLU A 15 -7.01 -31.70 -3.00
CA GLU A 15 -6.50 -32.67 -3.97
C GLU A 15 -6.48 -34.08 -3.35
N PRO A 16 -6.61 -35.14 -4.18
CA PRO A 16 -6.93 -36.48 -3.72
C PRO A 16 -5.71 -37.18 -3.12
N ILE A 17 -5.91 -37.80 -1.96
CA ILE A 17 -4.92 -38.59 -1.25
C ILE A 17 -4.74 -39.92 -2.01
N THR A 18 -3.63 -40.08 -2.73
CA THR A 18 -3.13 -41.43 -3.07
C THR A 18 -2.45 -42.03 -1.84
N GLU A 19 -2.91 -43.21 -1.45
CA GLU A 19 -2.48 -43.97 -0.27
C GLU A 19 -0.96 -44.15 -0.22
N VAL A 20 -0.31 -43.45 0.73
CA VAL A 20 1.03 -43.80 1.21
C VAL A 20 0.84 -44.51 2.54
N VAL A 21 1.19 -45.80 2.58
CA VAL A 21 1.22 -46.61 3.80
C VAL A 21 2.30 -46.04 4.72
N ASN A 22 1.89 -45.27 5.73
CA ASN A 22 2.78 -44.83 6.79
C ASN A 22 2.84 -45.90 7.91
N PRO A 23 4.03 -46.26 8.41
CA PRO A 23 4.16 -47.13 9.57
C PRO A 23 3.67 -46.41 10.85
N PRO A 24 3.20 -47.14 11.88
CA PRO A 24 2.61 -46.53 13.06
C PRO A 24 3.71 -45.95 13.94
N LEU A 25 3.90 -44.64 13.86
CA LEU A 25 4.80 -43.88 14.74
C LEU A 25 4.00 -42.82 15.48
N GLY A 26 3.75 -43.11 16.76
CA GLY A 26 3.56 -42.17 17.87
C GLY A 26 2.61 -40.98 17.67
N MET A 27 1.41 -41.06 18.25
CA MET A 27 0.69 -39.88 18.73
C MET A 27 1.51 -39.20 19.85
N VAL A 28 2.53 -38.44 19.46
CA VAL A 28 3.30 -37.60 20.38
C VAL A 28 3.49 -36.23 19.72
N HIS A 29 2.72 -35.26 20.21
CA HIS A 29 2.91 -33.81 20.05
C HIS A 29 2.77 -33.16 18.64
N ILE A 30 1.62 -33.29 17.97
CA ILE A 30 1.28 -32.38 16.85
C ILE A 30 1.15 -30.92 17.36
N ASN A 31 0.55 -30.70 18.53
CA ASN A 31 0.37 -29.37 19.11
C ASN A 31 1.68 -28.62 19.41
N TYR A 32 2.74 -29.31 19.85
CA TYR A 32 4.00 -28.64 20.20
C TYR A 32 4.77 -28.15 18.97
N TYR A 33 4.76 -28.93 17.88
CA TYR A 33 5.37 -28.53 16.62
C TYR A 33 4.57 -27.41 15.93
N GLU A 34 3.24 -27.42 16.06
CA GLU A 34 2.39 -26.33 15.57
C GLU A 34 2.58 -25.04 16.38
N GLU A 35 2.70 -25.13 17.72
CA GLU A 35 3.02 -24.00 18.60
C GLU A 35 4.41 -23.42 18.29
N GLN A 36 5.45 -24.25 18.21
CA GLN A 36 6.80 -23.79 17.83
C GLN A 36 6.82 -23.17 16.42
N ARG A 37 6.07 -23.75 15.47
CA ARG A 37 5.97 -23.21 14.12
C ARG A 37 5.24 -21.87 14.12
N TYR A 38 4.19 -21.72 14.92
CA TYR A 38 3.47 -20.45 15.11
C TYR A 38 4.34 -19.38 15.78
N GLU A 39 5.10 -19.73 16.81
CA GLU A 39 6.06 -18.82 17.45
C GLU A 39 7.15 -18.36 16.47
N ASN A 40 7.67 -19.28 15.65
CA ASN A 40 8.63 -18.94 14.60
C ASN A 40 8.02 -18.00 13.55
N TYR A 41 6.77 -18.24 13.11
CA TYR A 41 6.06 -17.32 12.23
C TYR A 41 5.88 -15.93 12.84
N LEU A 42 5.53 -15.86 14.13
CA LEU A 42 5.35 -14.59 14.84
C LEU A 42 6.68 -13.85 14.98
N ASN A 43 7.78 -14.57 15.20
CA ASN A 43 9.12 -14.00 15.28
C ASN A 43 9.60 -13.47 13.91
N GLU A 44 9.29 -14.18 12.82
CA GLU A 44 9.57 -13.69 11.46
C GLU A 44 8.74 -12.44 11.14
N GLU A 45 7.43 -12.44 11.43
CA GLU A 45 6.56 -11.29 11.23
C GLU A 45 7.06 -10.06 12.01
N ARG A 46 7.47 -10.24 13.27
CA ARG A 46 8.11 -9.18 14.08
C ARG A 46 9.40 -8.67 13.46
N ARG A 47 10.22 -9.54 12.84
CA ARG A 47 11.46 -9.12 12.18
C ARG A 47 11.18 -8.22 10.98
N TYR A 48 10.19 -8.57 10.15
CA TYR A 48 9.76 -7.74 9.03
C TYR A 48 9.09 -6.44 9.49
N ASP A 49 8.35 -6.48 10.60
CA ASP A 49 7.77 -5.29 11.24
C ASP A 49 8.85 -4.30 11.71
N ILE A 50 9.89 -4.80 12.39
CA ILE A 50 11.07 -4.02 12.79
C ILE A 50 11.79 -3.44 11.57
N TYR A 51 12.00 -4.25 10.53
CA TYR A 51 12.63 -3.78 9.30
C TYR A 51 11.82 -2.66 8.61
N LEU A 52 10.50 -2.80 8.57
CA LEU A 52 9.61 -1.76 8.05
C LEU A 52 9.71 -0.46 8.86
N ASN A 53 9.78 -0.57 10.19
CA ASN A 53 10.01 0.59 11.05
C ASN A 53 11.36 1.24 10.78
N ASP A 54 12.42 0.45 10.59
CA ASP A 54 13.76 0.95 10.29
C ASP A 54 13.80 1.75 8.97
N ILE A 55 13.07 1.28 7.93
CA ILE A 55 12.92 2.03 6.68
C ILE A 55 12.23 3.37 6.95
N VAL A 56 11.08 3.36 7.61
CA VAL A 56 10.28 4.57 7.82
C VAL A 56 10.97 5.57 8.73
N ASP A 57 11.67 5.10 9.76
CA ASP A 57 12.26 5.96 10.79
C ASP A 57 13.66 6.47 10.39
N LYS A 58 14.43 5.73 9.59
CA LYS A 58 15.85 6.06 9.29
C LYS A 58 16.19 6.17 7.81
N HIS A 59 15.47 5.47 6.94
CA HIS A 59 15.83 5.34 5.52
C HIS A 59 14.75 5.85 4.57
N ILE A 60 13.81 6.66 5.06
CA ILE A 60 12.68 7.14 4.26
C ILE A 60 13.14 8.01 3.08
N GLU A 61 14.19 8.82 3.25
CA GLU A 61 14.75 9.64 2.17
C GLU A 61 15.31 8.77 1.03
N SER A 62 16.09 7.73 1.37
CA SER A 62 16.62 6.76 0.40
C SER A 62 15.50 5.98 -0.28
N PHE A 63 14.42 5.64 0.45
CA PHE A 63 13.24 5.03 -0.14
C PHE A 63 12.61 5.95 -1.19
N ILE A 64 12.39 7.23 -0.88
CA ILE A 64 11.73 8.18 -1.78
C ILE A 64 12.52 8.41 -3.08
N GLN A 65 13.85 8.43 -2.99
CA GLN A 65 14.71 8.57 -4.18
C GLN A 65 14.53 7.41 -5.18
N ASN A 66 14.22 6.21 -4.69
CA ASN A 66 14.07 5.01 -5.49
C ASN A 66 12.61 4.67 -5.85
N TRP A 67 11.65 5.21 -5.10
CA TRP A 67 10.22 4.97 -5.29
C TRP A 67 9.67 5.77 -6.47
N CYS A 68 8.76 5.21 -7.30
CA CYS A 68 8.14 5.91 -8.44
C CYS A 68 9.15 6.49 -9.47
N ASN A 69 10.14 5.71 -9.90
CA ASN A 69 11.08 6.12 -10.97
C ASN A 69 10.50 6.03 -12.40
N GLU A 70 9.27 5.54 -12.54
CA GLU A 70 8.61 5.32 -13.83
C GLU A 70 7.93 6.59 -14.39
N GLU A 71 7.69 7.59 -13.55
CA GLU A 71 7.09 8.87 -13.99
C GLU A 71 8.15 9.91 -14.33
N ASP A 72 8.02 10.53 -15.50
CA ASP A 72 8.84 11.67 -15.91
C ASP A 72 8.62 12.90 -15.02
N GLN A 73 7.42 13.03 -14.45
CA GLN A 73 7.05 14.14 -13.60
C GLN A 73 7.17 13.75 -12.13
N GLU A 74 8.08 14.39 -11.39
CA GLU A 74 8.36 14.09 -9.98
C GLU A 74 7.26 14.52 -8.99
N PHE A 75 6.01 14.69 -9.44
CA PHE A 75 4.92 15.23 -8.63
C PHE A 75 4.65 14.36 -7.40
N GLN A 76 4.45 13.04 -7.57
CA GLN A 76 4.12 12.13 -6.48
C GLN A 76 5.21 12.10 -5.39
N LYS A 77 6.48 12.05 -5.82
CA LYS A 77 7.65 12.10 -4.95
C LYS A 77 7.68 13.39 -4.13
N LYS A 78 7.54 14.55 -4.80
CA LYS A 78 7.54 15.87 -4.15
C LYS A 78 6.38 16.01 -3.18
N LEU A 79 5.19 15.54 -3.55
CA LEU A 79 4.03 15.52 -2.67
C LEU A 79 4.31 14.67 -1.43
N PHE A 80 4.79 13.43 -1.60
CA PHE A 80 5.06 12.54 -0.47
C PHE A 80 6.13 13.09 0.47
N CYS A 81 7.19 13.74 -0.04
CA CYS A 81 8.15 14.50 0.77
C CYS A 81 7.49 15.56 1.65
N LEU A 82 6.50 16.29 1.14
CA LEU A 82 5.77 17.28 1.93
C LEU A 82 4.87 16.62 2.98
N LEU A 83 4.24 15.49 2.66
CA LEU A 83 3.36 14.76 3.57
C LEU A 83 4.11 14.21 4.80
N ILE A 84 5.32 13.68 4.62
CA ILE A 84 6.13 13.16 5.75
C ILE A 84 6.69 14.25 6.66
N GLN A 85 6.72 15.51 6.21
CA GLN A 85 7.18 16.66 7.00
C GLN A 85 6.12 17.17 7.98
N VAL A 86 4.86 16.74 7.84
CA VAL A 86 3.75 17.16 8.70
C VAL A 86 4.04 16.80 10.15
N LYS A 87 3.89 17.79 11.04
CA LYS A 87 4.11 17.61 12.48
C LYS A 87 2.81 17.18 13.17
N PRO A 88 2.75 15.96 13.73
CA PRO A 88 1.58 15.51 14.48
C PRO A 88 1.45 16.31 15.78
N LYS A 89 0.22 16.60 16.20
CA LYS A 89 -0.06 17.32 17.45
C LYS A 89 -0.33 16.38 18.62
N THR A 90 -0.81 15.19 18.30
CA THR A 90 -1.13 14.16 19.30
C THR A 90 -0.41 12.86 18.97
N ASP A 91 -0.19 12.02 19.98
CA ASP A 91 0.36 10.68 19.80
C ASP A 91 -0.53 9.81 18.88
N ASP A 92 -1.85 10.02 18.91
CA ASP A 92 -2.79 9.31 18.03
C ASP A 92 -2.61 9.71 16.55
N GLU A 93 -2.39 11.00 16.28
CA GLU A 93 -2.04 11.49 14.94
C GLU A 93 -0.67 10.97 14.50
N ALA A 94 0.34 11.00 15.39
CA ALA A 94 1.68 10.51 15.08
C ALA A 94 1.64 9.03 14.67
N LYS A 95 0.86 8.21 15.39
CA LYS A 95 0.63 6.80 15.06
C LYS A 95 -0.05 6.65 13.71
N LEU A 96 -1.12 7.39 13.43
CA LEU A 96 -1.80 7.32 12.13
C LEU A 96 -0.89 7.72 10.97
N LEU A 97 -0.14 8.83 11.11
CA LEU A 97 0.78 9.29 10.06
C LEU A 97 1.89 8.27 9.81
N LYS A 98 2.46 7.69 10.88
CA LYS A 98 3.45 6.62 10.75
C LYS A 98 2.87 5.40 10.03
N GLU A 99 1.70 4.91 10.43
CA GLU A 99 1.05 3.78 9.77
C GLU A 99 0.70 4.07 8.30
N ALA A 100 0.31 5.29 7.97
CA ALA A 100 0.05 5.70 6.59
C ALA A 100 1.33 5.65 5.73
N VAL A 101 2.47 6.09 6.25
CA VAL A 101 3.77 5.99 5.56
C VAL A 101 4.21 4.52 5.45
N ARG A 102 4.07 3.74 6.53
CA ARG A 102 4.34 2.29 6.53
C ARG A 102 3.49 1.55 5.49
N LEU A 103 2.26 1.98 5.25
CA LEU A 103 1.38 1.41 4.22
C LEU A 103 1.95 1.60 2.81
N VAL A 104 2.46 2.80 2.49
CA VAL A 104 3.09 3.08 1.18
C VAL A 104 4.33 2.20 1.00
N VAL A 105 5.22 2.17 2.00
CA VAL A 105 6.47 1.41 1.94
C VAL A 105 6.21 -0.11 1.84
N SER A 106 5.32 -0.64 2.69
CA SER A 106 5.00 -2.08 2.68
C SER A 106 4.33 -2.51 1.36
N THR A 107 3.44 -1.68 0.81
CA THR A 107 2.82 -1.95 -0.49
C THR A 107 3.84 -1.90 -1.63
N TYR A 108 4.80 -0.95 -1.59
CA TYR A 108 5.91 -0.94 -2.53
C TYR A 108 6.78 -2.20 -2.44
N ILE A 109 7.16 -2.63 -1.24
CA ILE A 109 7.97 -3.85 -1.08
C ILE A 109 7.21 -5.08 -1.61
N MET A 110 5.92 -5.19 -1.30
CA MET A 110 5.06 -6.28 -1.78
C MET A 110 4.94 -6.30 -3.30
N SER A 111 4.71 -5.14 -3.92
CA SER A 111 4.54 -4.98 -5.38
C SER A 111 5.86 -5.14 -6.15
N SER A 112 6.97 -4.68 -5.57
CA SER A 112 8.27 -4.67 -6.23
C SER A 112 8.67 -6.08 -6.71
N SER A 113 9.01 -6.18 -7.98
CA SER A 113 9.51 -7.41 -8.62
C SER A 113 10.96 -7.72 -8.24
N PHE A 114 11.66 -6.80 -7.57
CA PHE A 114 13.09 -6.85 -7.35
C PHE A 114 13.47 -7.12 -5.88
N PHE A 115 13.46 -8.38 -5.50
CA PHE A 115 14.50 -8.87 -4.58
C PHE A 115 15.63 -9.44 -5.43
N TRP A 116 16.31 -8.57 -6.20
CA TRP A 116 17.59 -8.93 -6.79
C TRP A 116 18.66 -8.35 -5.89
N VAL A 117 19.44 -9.24 -5.27
CA VAL A 117 20.69 -8.92 -4.59
C VAL A 117 21.54 -8.12 -5.57
N ARG A 118 21.58 -6.80 -5.37
CA ARG A 118 22.39 -5.89 -6.18
C ARG A 118 23.67 -5.57 -5.42
N ASP A 119 24.46 -6.62 -5.16
CA ASP A 119 25.92 -6.56 -5.11
C ASP A 119 26.51 -7.96 -4.87
N SER A 120 27.00 -8.59 -5.94
CA SER A 120 27.86 -9.79 -5.83
C SER A 120 29.31 -9.43 -5.51
N SER A 121 29.65 -8.14 -5.42
CA SER A 121 31.01 -7.66 -5.24
C SER A 121 31.41 -7.39 -3.77
N GLU A 122 30.43 -7.18 -2.89
CA GLU A 122 30.66 -6.90 -1.46
C GLU A 122 30.43 -8.10 -0.52
N ILE A 123 29.85 -9.21 -1.01
CA ILE A 123 29.84 -10.49 -0.28
C ILE A 123 31.19 -11.19 -0.49
N ARG A 124 32.27 -10.55 -0.04
CA ARG A 124 33.53 -11.26 0.17
C ARG A 124 33.39 -12.11 1.43
N SER A 125 33.77 -13.37 1.25
CA SER A 125 33.89 -14.46 2.23
C SER A 125 32.58 -15.10 2.73
N PHE A 126 31.86 -15.76 1.84
CA PHE A 126 31.45 -17.16 2.05
C PHE A 126 31.35 -17.84 0.68
N ALA A 127 32.38 -18.60 0.30
CA ALA A 127 32.29 -19.58 -0.77
C ALA A 127 32.10 -20.96 -0.13
N PRO A 128 31.16 -21.75 -0.62
CA PRO A 128 31.52 -22.89 -1.46
C PRO A 128 30.88 -22.74 -2.87
N PRO A 129 31.23 -23.59 -3.86
CA PRO A 129 31.06 -23.27 -5.27
C PRO A 129 29.57 -23.28 -5.66
N ILE A 130 29.11 -22.13 -6.16
CA ILE A 130 27.76 -21.89 -6.69
C ILE A 130 27.52 -22.87 -7.83
N THR A 131 26.75 -23.91 -7.56
CA THR A 131 26.17 -24.78 -8.59
C THR A 131 24.80 -24.23 -9.00
N PRO A 132 24.25 -24.57 -10.18
CA PRO A 132 22.98 -24.03 -10.70
C PRO A 132 21.74 -24.30 -9.82
N PHE A 133 21.91 -25.01 -8.70
CA PHE A 133 20.89 -25.38 -7.74
C PHE A 133 20.62 -24.33 -6.64
N GLU A 134 21.32 -23.19 -6.64
CA GLU A 134 21.15 -22.12 -5.63
C GLU A 134 20.07 -21.07 -5.97
N PHE A 135 19.63 -20.99 -7.22
CA PHE A 135 18.55 -20.08 -7.68
C PHE A 135 17.15 -20.32 -7.08
N PRO A 136 16.71 -21.56 -6.76
CA PRO A 136 15.40 -21.77 -6.13
C PRO A 136 15.28 -21.03 -4.79
N HIS A 137 16.36 -20.98 -4.00
CA HIS A 137 16.35 -20.40 -2.65
C HIS A 137 16.06 -18.90 -2.64
N ALA A 138 16.56 -18.14 -3.62
CA ALA A 138 16.29 -16.71 -3.74
C ALA A 138 14.81 -16.43 -4.09
N HIS A 139 14.22 -17.22 -4.99
CA HIS A 139 12.80 -17.11 -5.33
C HIS A 139 11.90 -17.49 -4.14
N PHE A 140 12.23 -18.56 -3.41
CA PHE A 140 11.49 -18.96 -2.21
C PHE A 140 11.62 -17.91 -1.09
N ALA A 141 12.81 -17.35 -0.86
CA ALA A 141 13.03 -16.28 0.11
C ALA A 141 12.27 -15.00 -0.26
N ALA A 142 12.28 -14.60 -1.54
CA ALA A 142 11.50 -13.46 -2.02
C ALA A 142 9.99 -13.68 -1.86
N ARG A 143 9.50 -14.90 -2.14
CA ARG A 143 8.09 -15.26 -1.94
C ARG A 143 7.69 -15.25 -0.47
N GLN A 144 8.56 -15.73 0.41
CA GLN A 144 8.37 -15.72 1.86
C GLN A 144 8.35 -14.27 2.39
N ALA A 145 9.30 -13.43 1.99
CA ALA A 145 9.32 -12.02 2.36
C ALA A 145 8.03 -11.32 1.90
N LYS A 146 7.62 -11.50 0.63
CA LYS A 146 6.36 -10.95 0.11
C LYS A 146 5.13 -11.44 0.87
N TYR A 147 5.10 -12.69 1.30
CA TYR A 147 4.02 -13.22 2.13
C TYR A 147 3.90 -12.47 3.46
N PHE A 148 5.01 -12.25 4.16
CA PHE A 148 5.01 -11.48 5.42
C PHE A 148 4.67 -10.02 5.20
N PHE A 149 5.23 -9.37 4.17
CA PHE A 149 4.87 -7.99 3.84
C PHE A 149 3.40 -7.84 3.43
N ALA A 150 2.82 -8.81 2.72
CA ALA A 150 1.38 -8.80 2.40
C ALA A 150 0.51 -8.91 3.67
N ARG A 151 0.93 -9.72 4.65
CA ARG A 151 0.24 -9.79 5.95
C ARG A 151 0.36 -8.48 6.73
N LEU A 152 1.57 -7.94 6.83
CA LEU A 152 1.81 -6.65 7.48
C LEU A 152 1.02 -5.54 6.80
N GLN A 153 1.05 -5.46 5.47
CA GLN A 153 0.30 -4.49 4.67
C GLN A 153 -1.20 -4.55 5.00
N ARG A 154 -1.80 -5.74 5.08
CA ARG A 154 -3.22 -5.91 5.44
C ARG A 154 -3.51 -5.44 6.87
N CYS A 155 -2.65 -5.77 7.83
CA CYS A 155 -2.76 -5.31 9.21
C CYS A 155 -2.67 -3.78 9.32
N ILE A 156 -1.73 -3.17 8.61
CA ILE A 156 -1.52 -1.72 8.56
C ILE A 156 -2.71 -1.04 7.88
N LEU A 157 -3.15 -1.54 6.72
CA LEU A 157 -4.32 -1.05 5.98
C LEU A 157 -5.57 -1.06 6.87
N GLY A 158 -5.83 -2.18 7.55
CA GLY A 158 -6.93 -2.28 8.51
C GLY A 158 -6.81 -1.25 9.64
N THR A 159 -5.60 -1.01 10.15
CA THR A 159 -5.34 0.01 11.18
C THR A 159 -5.64 1.42 10.68
N VAL A 160 -5.13 1.79 9.49
CA VAL A 160 -5.37 3.10 8.86
C VAL A 160 -6.87 3.31 8.59
N LEU A 161 -7.55 2.33 8.00
CA LEU A 161 -8.99 2.42 7.69
C LEU A 161 -9.84 2.55 8.96
N ASN A 162 -9.55 1.76 10.00
CA ASN A 162 -10.26 1.84 11.27
C ASN A 162 -10.08 3.22 11.94
N LYS A 163 -8.88 3.80 11.86
CA LYS A 163 -8.61 5.14 12.38
C LYS A 163 -9.32 6.22 11.57
N LEU A 164 -9.27 6.14 10.24
CA LEU A 164 -10.02 7.04 9.35
C LEU A 164 -11.53 6.98 9.63
N GLN A 165 -12.10 5.78 9.80
CA GLN A 165 -13.51 5.61 10.14
C GLN A 165 -13.85 6.31 11.47
N ARG A 166 -13.03 6.13 12.51
CA ARG A 166 -13.22 6.83 13.80
C ARG A 166 -13.13 8.35 13.65
N ILE A 167 -12.17 8.83 12.87
CA ILE A 167 -12.04 10.26 12.56
C ILE A 167 -13.30 10.76 11.85
N PHE A 168 -13.83 10.04 10.86
CA PHE A 168 -15.03 10.43 10.13
C PHE A 168 -16.30 10.43 11.00
N LEU A 169 -16.44 9.48 11.92
CA LEU A 169 -17.56 9.43 12.86
C LEU A 169 -17.45 10.47 14.00
N SER A 170 -16.26 10.98 14.28
CA SER A 170 -16.05 11.99 15.33
C SER A 170 -16.74 13.32 15.02
N SER A 171 -17.39 13.92 16.01
CA SER A 171 -17.95 15.28 15.93
C SER A 171 -16.88 16.38 16.02
N LYS A 172 -15.64 16.04 16.43
CA LYS A 172 -14.50 16.96 16.48
C LYS A 172 -13.96 17.16 15.07
N GLY A 173 -14.67 17.97 14.29
CA GLY A 173 -14.48 18.15 12.85
C GLY A 173 -13.04 18.44 12.45
N TYR A 174 -12.58 19.68 12.62
CA TYR A 174 -11.35 20.17 11.99
C TYR A 174 -10.05 19.63 12.62
N ASN A 175 -10.07 19.13 13.87
CA ASN A 175 -8.86 18.71 14.60
C ASN A 175 -8.01 17.70 13.83
N TYR A 176 -8.66 16.76 13.16
CA TYR A 176 -8.02 15.66 12.45
C TYR A 176 -7.99 15.87 10.94
N TRP A 177 -8.27 17.07 10.45
CA TRP A 177 -8.32 17.35 9.01
C TRP A 177 -7.00 16.96 8.34
N LEU A 178 -5.88 17.46 8.88
CA LEU A 178 -4.57 17.25 8.29
C LEU A 178 -4.11 15.79 8.37
N ALA A 179 -4.35 15.14 9.50
CA ALA A 179 -4.00 13.73 9.67
C ALA A 179 -4.81 12.82 8.73
N ALA A 180 -6.11 13.09 8.58
CA ALA A 180 -6.96 12.37 7.63
C ALA A 180 -6.58 12.67 6.18
N PHE A 181 -6.25 13.92 5.85
CA PHE A 181 -5.79 14.32 4.52
C PHE A 181 -4.53 13.56 4.10
N VAL A 182 -3.50 13.53 4.97
CA VAL A 182 -2.27 12.79 4.72
C VAL A 182 -2.55 11.29 4.60
N ALA A 183 -3.33 10.72 5.52
CA ALA A 183 -3.64 9.29 5.50
C ALA A 183 -4.38 8.85 4.23
N ILE A 184 -5.30 9.66 3.71
CA ILE A 184 -6.01 9.37 2.45
C ILE A 184 -5.07 9.46 1.25
N LEU A 185 -4.16 10.44 1.21
CA LEU A 185 -3.17 10.54 0.14
C LEU A 185 -2.22 9.34 0.13
N CYS A 186 -1.68 8.96 1.29
CA CYS A 186 -0.85 7.76 1.41
C CYS A 186 -1.62 6.49 1.04
N LEU A 187 -2.90 6.40 1.43
CA LEU A 187 -3.78 5.30 1.04
C LEU A 187 -3.99 5.26 -0.48
N ALA A 188 -4.19 6.41 -1.13
CA ALA A 188 -4.30 6.50 -2.59
C ALA A 188 -3.00 6.04 -3.27
N MET A 189 -1.84 6.54 -2.82
CA MET A 189 -0.52 6.14 -3.35
C MET A 189 -0.27 4.63 -3.20
N ALA A 190 -0.65 4.04 -2.07
CA ALA A 190 -0.54 2.59 -1.85
C ALA A 190 -1.46 1.81 -2.80
N ASN A 191 -2.70 2.25 -2.99
CA ASN A 191 -3.65 1.58 -3.88
C ASN A 191 -3.26 1.68 -5.36
N GLU A 192 -2.65 2.80 -5.79
CA GLU A 192 -2.07 2.92 -7.14
C GLU A 192 -0.98 1.85 -7.36
N GLU A 193 -0.14 1.63 -6.35
CA GLU A 193 0.89 0.60 -6.38
C GLU A 193 0.31 -0.83 -6.40
N GLU A 194 -0.80 -1.06 -5.68
CA GLU A 194 -1.52 -2.33 -5.70
C GLU A 194 -2.19 -2.61 -7.05
N GLN A 195 -2.78 -1.59 -7.68
CA GLN A 195 -3.35 -1.70 -9.03
C GLN A 195 -2.28 -2.06 -10.06
N LYS A 196 -1.11 -1.39 -10.01
CA LYS A 196 0.04 -1.74 -10.86
C LYS A 196 0.48 -3.19 -10.64
N ALA A 197 0.64 -3.59 -9.38
CA ALA A 197 1.06 -4.95 -9.02
C ALA A 197 0.09 -6.02 -9.55
N THR A 198 -1.21 -5.76 -9.46
CA THR A 198 -2.27 -6.67 -9.93
C THR A 198 -2.13 -6.94 -11.43
N TYR A 199 -1.98 -5.91 -12.25
CA TYR A 199 -1.79 -6.08 -13.70
C TYR A 199 -0.47 -6.74 -14.07
N ILE A 200 0.62 -6.42 -13.36
CA ILE A 200 1.93 -7.05 -13.59
C ILE A 200 1.86 -8.55 -13.27
N GLN A 201 1.18 -8.95 -12.20
CA GLN A 201 1.01 -10.36 -11.83
C GLN A 201 0.18 -11.12 -12.87
N THR A 202 -0.93 -10.55 -13.33
CA THR A 202 -1.74 -11.12 -14.42
C THR A 202 -0.94 -11.31 -15.71
N SER A 203 -0.10 -10.35 -16.08
CA SER A 203 0.73 -10.44 -17.30
C SER A 203 1.74 -11.59 -17.25
N LYS A 204 2.29 -11.88 -16.05
CA LYS A 204 3.20 -13.02 -15.84
C LYS A 204 2.46 -14.35 -15.97
N VAL A 205 1.28 -14.44 -15.36
CA VAL A 205 0.42 -15.63 -15.45
C VAL A 205 0.03 -15.90 -16.91
N GLU A 206 -0.36 -14.89 -17.69
CA GLU A 206 -0.64 -15.08 -19.12
C GLU A 206 0.58 -15.59 -19.90
N THR A 207 1.78 -15.07 -19.61
CA THR A 207 3.03 -15.50 -20.27
C THR A 207 3.41 -16.93 -19.88
N GLU A 208 3.21 -17.31 -18.62
CA GLU A 208 3.46 -18.67 -18.12
C GLU A 208 2.43 -19.68 -18.68
N ILE A 209 1.17 -19.28 -18.82
CA ILE A 209 0.11 -20.10 -19.43
C ILE A 209 0.34 -20.29 -20.94
N LEU A 210 0.81 -19.26 -21.66
CA LEU A 210 1.16 -19.39 -23.08
C LEU A 210 2.33 -20.37 -23.31
N ASN A 211 3.15 -20.62 -22.29
CA ASN A 211 4.27 -21.57 -22.34
C ASN A 211 3.89 -22.99 -21.88
N VAL A 212 2.68 -23.20 -21.34
CA VAL A 212 2.19 -24.49 -20.87
C VAL A 212 0.82 -24.74 -21.49
N GLU A 213 0.78 -25.47 -22.61
CA GLU A 213 -0.42 -25.77 -23.43
C GLU A 213 -1.55 -26.57 -22.72
N THR A 214 -1.70 -26.54 -21.38
CA THR A 214 -2.56 -27.55 -20.71
C THR A 214 -3.29 -27.17 -19.43
N PHE A 215 -3.58 -25.90 -19.15
CA PHE A 215 -4.56 -25.57 -18.10
C PHE A 215 -5.51 -24.44 -18.51
N SER A 216 -6.72 -24.83 -18.92
CA SER A 216 -7.86 -23.94 -19.14
C SER A 216 -8.39 -23.43 -17.81
N PHE A 217 -7.78 -22.38 -17.27
CA PHE A 217 -8.44 -21.54 -16.27
C PHE A 217 -9.71 -20.95 -16.90
N SER A 218 -10.86 -21.17 -16.27
CA SER A 218 -12.17 -20.75 -16.78
C SER A 218 -12.44 -19.25 -16.68
N GLU A 219 -11.51 -18.47 -16.11
CA GLU A 219 -11.62 -17.03 -15.97
C GLU A 219 -10.43 -16.33 -16.64
N ASP A 220 -10.75 -15.38 -17.51
CA ASP A 220 -9.77 -14.48 -18.13
C ASP A 220 -9.06 -13.66 -17.02
N PRO A 221 -7.76 -13.87 -16.78
CA PRO A 221 -7.03 -13.22 -15.69
C PRO A 221 -6.93 -11.70 -15.90
N ALA A 222 -7.05 -11.20 -17.14
CA ALA A 222 -7.14 -9.77 -17.43
C ALA A 222 -8.48 -9.20 -16.96
N ARG A 223 -9.57 -9.94 -17.15
CA ARG A 223 -10.90 -9.56 -16.64
C ARG A 223 -10.91 -9.50 -15.11
N ALA A 224 -10.30 -10.48 -14.44
CA ALA A 224 -10.20 -10.48 -12.98
C ALA A 224 -9.41 -9.28 -12.45
N ALA A 225 -8.28 -8.93 -13.09
CA ALA A 225 -7.50 -7.75 -12.74
C ALA A 225 -8.28 -6.43 -12.94
N ASN A 226 -9.00 -6.30 -14.05
CA ASN A 226 -9.85 -5.14 -14.32
C ASN A 226 -10.92 -4.96 -13.24
N VAL A 227 -11.59 -6.05 -12.83
CA VAL A 227 -12.59 -6.01 -11.75
C VAL A 227 -11.96 -5.58 -10.43
N ALA A 228 -10.84 -6.20 -10.04
CA ALA A 228 -10.16 -5.88 -8.79
C ALA A 228 -9.69 -4.41 -8.74
N CYS A 229 -9.16 -3.89 -9.84
CA CYS A 229 -8.68 -2.51 -9.88
C CYS A 229 -9.83 -1.49 -9.88
N ARG A 230 -10.96 -1.81 -10.52
CA ARG A 230 -12.18 -0.99 -10.44
C ARG A 230 -12.80 -0.98 -9.05
N ASP A 231 -12.78 -2.12 -8.36
CA ASP A 231 -13.20 -2.23 -6.95
C ASP A 231 -12.37 -1.29 -6.06
N ILE A 232 -11.05 -1.20 -6.29
CA ILE A 232 -10.16 -0.27 -5.58
C ILE A 232 -10.60 1.18 -5.85
N ASP A 233 -10.81 1.55 -7.11
CA ASP A 233 -11.28 2.89 -7.50
C ASP A 233 -12.59 3.28 -6.82
N GLU A 234 -13.57 2.37 -6.81
CA GLU A 234 -14.90 2.61 -6.21
C GLU A 234 -14.80 2.79 -4.69
N ARG A 235 -13.98 1.99 -4.02
CA ARG A 235 -13.73 2.11 -2.57
C ARG A 235 -13.01 3.41 -2.24
N MET A 236 -12.03 3.81 -3.04
CA MET A 236 -11.30 5.07 -2.85
C MET A 236 -12.19 6.27 -3.11
N GLU A 237 -13.02 6.24 -4.15
CA GLU A 237 -13.99 7.29 -4.45
C GLU A 237 -14.96 7.50 -3.28
N LEU A 238 -15.46 6.43 -2.65
CA LEU A 238 -16.29 6.52 -1.45
C LEU A 238 -15.55 7.24 -0.30
N ILE A 239 -14.29 6.89 -0.05
CA ILE A 239 -13.47 7.55 0.98
C ILE A 239 -13.29 9.04 0.66
N PHE A 240 -13.02 9.38 -0.61
CA PHE A 240 -12.90 10.76 -1.06
C PHE A 240 -14.20 11.55 -0.87
N GLN A 241 -15.35 10.94 -1.14
CA GLN A 241 -16.67 11.56 -0.93
C GLN A 241 -16.96 11.80 0.55
N ILE A 242 -16.66 10.84 1.43
CA ILE A 242 -16.83 10.99 2.88
C ILE A 242 -15.97 12.13 3.42
N PHE A 243 -14.70 12.18 3.02
CA PHE A 243 -13.80 13.27 3.41
C PHE A 243 -14.29 14.63 2.89
N ARG A 244 -14.76 14.70 1.62
CA ARG A 244 -15.38 15.91 1.04
C ARG A 244 -16.61 16.36 1.81
N TRP A 245 -17.56 15.47 2.07
CA TRP A 245 -18.79 15.82 2.80
C TRP A 245 -18.50 16.37 4.19
N LYS A 246 -17.47 15.83 4.85
CA LYS A 246 -17.07 16.27 6.18
C LYS A 246 -16.39 17.64 6.17
N TYR A 247 -15.51 17.90 5.20
CA TYR A 247 -14.58 19.04 5.28
C TYR A 247 -14.80 20.15 4.24
N ASN A 248 -15.28 19.83 3.04
CA ASN A 248 -15.29 20.77 1.90
C ASN A 248 -16.19 22.01 2.12
N LYS A 249 -17.22 21.93 2.99
CA LYS A 249 -18.15 23.05 3.22
C LYS A 249 -17.57 24.21 4.03
N ARG A 250 -16.61 23.96 4.92
CA ARG A 250 -16.11 24.98 5.89
C ARG A 250 -14.60 25.04 6.00
N TRP A 251 -13.90 23.96 5.66
CA TRP A 251 -12.45 23.83 5.82
C TRP A 251 -11.83 23.23 4.55
N ASN A 252 -11.40 24.09 3.62
CA ASN A 252 -10.62 23.70 2.45
C ASN A 252 -9.32 24.52 2.36
N PRO A 253 -8.29 24.15 3.15
CA PRO A 253 -7.00 24.82 3.16
C PRO A 253 -6.23 24.77 1.83
N LEU A 254 -6.54 23.81 0.96
CA LEU A 254 -5.93 23.74 -0.37
C LEU A 254 -6.45 24.85 -1.27
N LYS A 255 -7.78 25.08 -1.25
CA LYS A 255 -8.44 26.11 -2.05
C LYS A 255 -8.20 27.52 -1.50
N ASP A 256 -8.32 27.70 -0.19
CA ASP A 256 -8.16 29.00 0.46
C ASP A 256 -6.78 29.14 1.11
N SER A 257 -5.71 28.81 0.38
CA SER A 257 -4.34 28.72 0.93
C SER A 257 -3.77 30.06 1.42
N ASP A 258 -4.27 31.18 0.87
CA ASP A 258 -3.94 32.55 1.28
C ASP A 258 -4.54 32.94 2.64
N ARG A 259 -5.56 32.20 3.11
CA ARG A 259 -6.13 32.42 4.44
C ARG A 259 -5.09 32.13 5.52
N ASP A 260 -5.19 32.84 6.64
CA ASP A 260 -4.38 32.53 7.82
C ASP A 260 -4.92 31.28 8.53
N TRP A 261 -4.35 30.13 8.19
CA TRP A 261 -4.61 28.86 8.85
C TRP A 261 -3.75 28.66 10.10
N ALA A 262 -2.71 29.47 10.33
CA ALA A 262 -1.81 29.27 11.46
C ALA A 262 -2.54 29.46 12.80
N GLY A 263 -3.48 30.41 12.84
CA GLY A 263 -4.38 30.65 13.97
C GLY A 263 -5.53 29.64 14.11
N GLU A 264 -5.79 28.82 13.09
CA GLU A 264 -6.83 27.79 13.17
C GLU A 264 -6.32 26.52 13.89
N PHE A 265 -7.10 26.07 14.86
CA PHE A 265 -6.79 24.84 15.59
C PHE A 265 -6.76 23.66 14.60
N GLY A 266 -5.78 22.77 14.77
CA GLY A 266 -5.51 21.67 13.81
C GLY A 266 -4.40 21.94 12.80
N PHE A 267 -4.09 23.20 12.47
CA PHE A 267 -2.99 23.55 11.54
C PHE A 267 -1.75 24.01 12.28
N GLY A 268 -1.73 25.21 12.87
CA GLY A 268 -0.50 25.80 13.42
C GLY A 268 0.46 26.24 12.31
N ASP A 269 1.47 27.05 12.64
CA ASP A 269 2.26 27.78 11.63
C ASP A 269 3.03 26.85 10.68
N GLU A 270 3.82 25.90 11.20
CA GLU A 270 4.63 24.99 10.38
C GLU A 270 3.80 24.14 9.41
N ASN A 271 2.72 23.52 9.90
CA ASN A 271 1.83 22.71 9.07
C ASN A 271 1.04 23.56 8.06
N SER A 272 0.72 24.81 8.38
CA SER A 272 0.08 25.74 7.44
C SER A 272 1.02 26.05 6.26
N GLN A 273 2.31 26.22 6.53
CA GLN A 273 3.32 26.40 5.47
C GLN A 273 3.43 25.15 4.58
N ILE A 274 3.37 23.95 5.15
CA ILE A 274 3.37 22.70 4.38
C ILE A 274 2.15 22.64 3.47
N ILE A 275 0.96 22.96 3.96
CA ILE A 275 -0.27 22.99 3.16
C ILE A 275 -0.17 24.01 2.02
N ARG A 276 0.40 25.20 2.28
CA ARG A 276 0.65 26.19 1.21
C ARG A 276 1.58 25.64 0.14
N LYS A 277 2.66 24.94 0.53
CA LYS A 277 3.55 24.26 -0.43
C LYS A 277 2.82 23.17 -1.22
N ILE A 278 1.93 22.40 -0.59
CA ILE A 278 1.11 21.40 -1.28
C ILE A 278 0.13 22.08 -2.25
N SER A 279 -0.53 23.16 -1.83
CA SER A 279 -1.44 23.96 -2.66
C SER A 279 -0.71 24.53 -3.88
N GLN A 280 0.48 25.10 -3.69
CA GLN A 280 1.34 25.57 -4.77
C GLN A 280 1.75 24.43 -5.72
N LEU A 281 2.19 23.29 -5.17
CA LEU A 281 2.56 22.12 -5.98
C LEU A 281 1.37 21.62 -6.82
N VAL A 282 0.16 21.59 -6.26
CA VAL A 282 -1.05 21.24 -7.01
C VAL A 282 -1.31 22.26 -8.11
N ASN A 283 -1.24 23.56 -7.80
CA ASN A 283 -1.49 24.64 -8.76
C ASN A 283 -0.52 24.61 -9.96
N GLU A 284 0.77 24.41 -9.70
CA GLU A 284 1.81 24.30 -10.73
C GLU A 284 1.63 23.07 -11.64
N ASN A 285 0.95 22.03 -11.15
CA ASN A 285 0.82 20.74 -11.83
C ASN A 285 -0.65 20.41 -12.23
N VAL A 286 -1.58 21.38 -12.22
CA VAL A 286 -3.01 21.12 -12.50
C VAL A 286 -3.23 20.42 -13.85
N ALA A 287 -2.51 20.81 -14.89
CA ALA A 287 -2.65 20.20 -16.23
C ALA A 287 -2.27 18.71 -16.20
N PHE A 288 -1.16 18.37 -15.55
CA PHE A 288 -0.73 16.98 -15.34
C PHE A 288 -1.76 16.20 -14.53
N LEU A 289 -2.26 16.78 -13.43
CA LEU A 289 -3.24 16.11 -12.57
C LEU A 289 -4.56 15.85 -13.31
N ARG A 290 -5.01 16.75 -14.19
CA ARG A 290 -6.21 16.51 -15.00
C ARG A 290 -6.05 15.32 -15.94
N LEU A 291 -4.90 15.21 -16.61
CA LEU A 291 -4.58 14.05 -17.44
C LEU A 291 -4.58 12.76 -16.61
N LYS A 292 -3.98 12.78 -15.41
CA LYS A 292 -3.92 11.63 -14.51
C LYS A 292 -5.28 11.21 -13.96
N GLN A 293 -6.15 12.17 -13.67
CA GLN A 293 -7.52 11.92 -13.22
C GLN A 293 -8.34 11.14 -14.26
N GLU A 294 -8.11 11.37 -15.55
CA GLU A 294 -8.85 10.75 -16.65
C GLU A 294 -8.31 9.37 -17.08
N VAL A 295 -7.16 8.93 -16.53
CA VAL A 295 -6.58 7.62 -16.86
C VAL A 295 -7.57 6.51 -16.52
N THR A 296 -7.90 5.69 -17.51
CA THR A 296 -8.70 4.48 -17.29
C THR A 296 -7.82 3.37 -16.73
N VAL A 297 -8.33 2.68 -15.71
CA VAL A 297 -7.59 1.62 -15.04
C VAL A 297 -7.65 0.34 -15.86
N GLU A 298 -6.73 0.22 -16.81
CA GLU A 298 -6.60 -0.88 -17.76
C GLU A 298 -5.15 -1.32 -17.88
N LYS A 299 -4.94 -2.57 -18.31
CA LYS A 299 -3.60 -3.16 -18.51
C LYS A 299 -2.68 -2.32 -19.42
N ALA A 300 -3.24 -1.67 -20.44
CA ALA A 300 -2.47 -0.82 -21.35
C ALA A 300 -1.90 0.45 -20.67
N ASN A 301 -2.52 0.87 -19.56
CA ASN A 301 -2.23 2.13 -18.89
C ASN A 301 -1.44 1.95 -17.59
N VAL A 302 -0.90 0.77 -17.29
CA VAL A 302 -0.23 0.44 -16.02
C VAL A 302 0.87 1.44 -15.67
N THR A 303 1.69 1.84 -16.65
CA THR A 303 2.76 2.84 -16.48
C THR A 303 2.24 4.25 -16.18
N HIS A 304 0.95 4.50 -16.45
CA HIS A 304 0.30 5.80 -16.25
C HIS A 304 -0.53 5.87 -14.97
N LEU A 305 -0.68 4.77 -14.21
CA LEU A 305 -1.50 4.71 -13.00
C LEU A 305 -0.92 5.47 -11.81
N THR A 306 0.38 5.72 -11.78
CA THR A 306 0.98 6.57 -10.76
C THR A 306 0.30 7.96 -10.80
N SER A 307 -0.03 8.51 -9.63
CA SER A 307 -0.75 9.76 -9.41
C SER A 307 -2.22 9.80 -9.85
N HIS A 308 -2.80 8.73 -10.38
CA HIS A 308 -4.20 8.70 -10.81
C HIS A 308 -5.20 8.96 -9.65
N LEU A 309 -5.14 8.17 -8.59
CA LEU A 309 -6.03 8.29 -7.43
C LEU A 309 -5.71 9.55 -6.63
N VAL A 310 -4.42 9.89 -6.51
CA VAL A 310 -3.96 11.13 -5.89
C VAL A 310 -4.53 12.35 -6.62
N ALA A 311 -4.48 12.38 -7.96
CA ALA A 311 -5.04 13.45 -8.76
C ALA A 311 -6.55 13.56 -8.59
N ARG A 312 -7.27 12.43 -8.63
CA ARG A 312 -8.72 12.38 -8.38
C ARG A 312 -9.08 12.98 -7.02
N PHE A 313 -8.35 12.62 -5.97
CA PHE A 313 -8.57 13.19 -4.65
C PHE A 313 -8.29 14.69 -4.62
N LEU A 314 -7.08 15.12 -5.00
CA LEU A 314 -6.66 16.52 -4.92
C LEU A 314 -7.53 17.45 -5.76
N LEU A 315 -7.84 17.06 -7.00
CA LEU A 315 -8.66 17.87 -7.90
C LEU A 315 -10.11 17.96 -7.45
N SER A 316 -10.62 16.94 -6.73
CA SER A 316 -11.96 17.01 -6.13
C SER A 316 -12.09 18.08 -5.03
N PHE A 317 -10.95 18.57 -4.50
CA PHE A 317 -10.88 19.69 -3.56
C PHE A 317 -10.48 21.01 -4.22
N TRP A 318 -9.71 20.94 -5.30
CA TRP A 318 -9.17 22.11 -5.98
C TRP A 318 -10.18 22.79 -6.90
N LEU A 319 -10.93 21.99 -7.67
CA LEU A 319 -11.90 22.50 -8.63
C LEU A 319 -13.29 22.54 -7.98
N PRO A 320 -13.94 23.71 -7.87
CA PRO A 320 -15.34 23.76 -7.48
C PRO A 320 -16.17 23.04 -8.54
N GLN A 321 -16.91 22.01 -8.13
CA GLN A 321 -18.07 21.53 -8.87
C GLN A 321 -19.28 22.38 -8.53
#